data_AF-D8THK9-F1
#
_entry.id   AF-D8THK9-F1
#
_cell.length_a   1.000
_cell.length_b   1.000
_cell.length_c   1.000
_cell.angle_alpha   90.00
_cell.angle_beta   90.00
_cell.angle_gamma   90.00
#
_symmetry.space_group_name_H-M   'P 1'
#
loop_
_entity.id
_entity.type
_entity.pdbx_description
1 polymer ?
#
loop_
_entity_poly.entity_id
_entity_poly.type
_entity_poly.pdbx_seq_one_letter_code
_entity_poly.pdbx_strand_id
1 'polypeptide(L)'
;METDELNGGEDLGVIESTPEATGTPVEPELAGGNFIKVSARGNVKAIAGKIAHSAREGDPPAALCIGAECINLAVKAIAISRTYLTGDNMDLSFQPAFRDADRSKKSLALYMAKTKSRAPISTVDDVEMPIGSQSKPQVVAGALAARVREQRAVCLTAIGIDAVSNAVLAIGNARLYLEQDRKDIRAMPSFVQVHKNGRDLNAVKFSLVVENI
;
A
#
# COMPACT_ATOMS: atom_id res chain seq x y z
N MET A 1 68.26 -44.68 33.70
CA MET A 1 67.06 -45.53 33.55
C MET A 1 66.04 -44.68 32.83
N GLU A 2 66.11 -44.63 31.49
CA GLU A 2 65.43 -45.57 30.54
C GLU A 2 63.91 -45.33 30.56
N THR A 3 63.32 -44.67 29.55
CA THR A 3 62.65 -45.24 28.33
C THR A 3 61.41 -46.08 28.72
N ASP A 4 60.24 -46.05 28.08
CA ASP A 4 59.82 -45.72 26.71
C ASP A 4 58.29 -45.48 26.65
N GLU A 5 57.88 -44.77 25.58
CA GLU A 5 56.64 -44.76 24.77
C GLU A 5 55.27 -45.32 25.27
N LEU A 6 54.18 -44.58 25.02
CA LEU A 6 53.32 -44.74 23.81
C LEU A 6 52.08 -43.80 23.82
N ASN A 7 52.10 -42.89 22.84
CA ASN A 7 51.07 -42.40 21.93
C ASN A 7 49.56 -42.52 22.22
N GLY A 8 48.84 -41.41 22.00
CA GLY A 8 47.39 -41.33 21.81
C GLY A 8 46.99 -39.90 21.48
N GLY A 9 46.99 -39.56 20.20
CA GLY A 9 46.61 -38.23 19.72
C GLY A 9 45.11 -38.06 19.61
N GLU A 10 44.60 -36.86 19.88
CA GLU A 10 43.33 -36.36 19.35
C GLU A 10 43.42 -34.84 19.11
N ASP A 11 43.44 -34.52 17.82
CA ASP A 11 42.79 -33.43 17.10
C ASP A 11 42.52 -32.06 17.75
N LEU A 12 43.10 -31.04 17.11
CA LEU A 12 42.78 -29.62 17.29
C LEU A 12 41.41 -29.33 16.67
N GLY A 13 40.37 -29.46 17.49
CA GLY A 13 38.99 -29.07 17.13
C GLY A 13 38.85 -27.58 16.87
N VAL A 14 38.55 -27.27 15.61
CA VAL A 14 38.20 -25.96 15.04
C VAL A 14 37.04 -25.34 15.82
N ILE A 15 37.21 -24.08 16.25
CA ILE A 15 36.12 -23.20 16.68
C ILE A 15 35.23 -22.89 15.46
N GLU A 16 34.05 -23.51 15.40
CA GLU A 16 33.03 -23.19 14.41
C GLU A 16 32.59 -21.72 14.53
N SER A 17 32.90 -20.93 13.51
CA SER A 17 32.34 -19.60 13.32
C SER A 17 30.86 -19.71 13.02
N THR A 18 30.03 -19.09 13.85
CA THR A 18 28.61 -18.88 13.55
C THR A 18 28.48 -18.16 12.20
N PRO A 19 27.60 -18.61 11.28
CA PRO A 19 27.41 -17.91 10.03
C PRO A 19 26.71 -16.58 10.32
N GLU A 20 27.40 -15.47 10.06
CA GLU A 20 26.81 -14.14 9.98
C GLU A 20 25.65 -14.20 8.98
N ALA A 21 24.44 -13.90 9.45
CA ALA A 21 23.27 -13.68 8.61
C ALA A 21 23.45 -12.37 7.80
N THR A 22 24.30 -12.43 6.79
CA THR A 22 24.43 -11.40 5.73
C THR A 22 23.41 -11.65 4.63
N GLY A 23 22.16 -11.85 5.03
CA GLY A 23 21.03 -11.76 4.12
C GLY A 23 20.64 -10.30 4.00
N THR A 24 21.05 -9.64 2.92
CA THR A 24 20.28 -8.46 2.47
C THR A 24 18.83 -8.92 2.31
N PRO A 25 17.83 -8.15 2.78
CA PRO A 25 16.45 -8.47 2.48
C PRO A 25 16.33 -8.52 0.96
N VAL A 26 16.14 -9.72 0.42
CA VAL A 26 15.88 -9.90 -1.00
C VAL A 26 14.54 -9.22 -1.22
N GLU A 27 14.55 -8.01 -1.80
CA GLU A 27 13.34 -7.39 -2.33
C GLU A 27 12.64 -8.49 -3.14
N PRO A 28 11.34 -8.78 -2.92
CA PRO A 28 10.64 -9.69 -3.79
C PRO A 28 10.82 -9.15 -5.20
N GLU A 29 11.63 -9.87 -5.97
CA GLU A 29 11.95 -9.53 -7.34
C GLU A 29 10.60 -9.46 -8.04
N LEU A 30 10.20 -8.26 -8.46
CA LEU A 30 8.99 -8.01 -9.26
C LEU A 30 9.22 -8.59 -10.68
N ALA A 31 9.60 -9.86 -10.75
CA ALA A 31 9.87 -10.59 -11.96
C ALA A 31 8.51 -10.90 -12.62
N GLY A 32 8.15 -10.09 -13.61
CA GLY A 32 7.06 -10.38 -14.56
C GLY A 32 5.74 -9.64 -14.37
N GLY A 33 5.59 -8.76 -13.37
CA GLY A 33 4.34 -8.03 -13.14
C GLY A 33 4.14 -6.84 -14.09
N ASN A 34 2.91 -6.64 -14.60
CA ASN A 34 2.54 -5.39 -15.28
C ASN A 34 2.61 -4.23 -14.27
N PHE A 35 3.53 -3.27 -14.45
CA PHE A 35 3.66 -2.10 -13.58
C PHE A 35 3.88 -0.80 -14.34
N ILE A 36 3.49 0.31 -13.71
CA ILE A 36 3.76 1.67 -14.16
C ILE A 36 4.59 2.40 -13.11
N LYS A 37 5.69 3.02 -13.55
CA LYS A 37 6.48 3.93 -12.71
C LYS A 37 5.83 5.31 -12.75
N VAL A 38 5.46 5.84 -11.59
CA VAL A 38 4.82 7.15 -11.48
C VAL A 38 5.85 8.19 -11.08
N SER A 39 6.01 9.25 -11.88
CA SER A 39 6.87 10.39 -11.58
C SER A 39 6.04 11.59 -11.15
N ALA A 40 6.57 12.44 -10.27
CA ALA A 40 5.85 13.59 -9.72
C ALA A 40 5.32 14.58 -10.79
N ARG A 41 5.99 14.67 -11.94
CA ARG A 41 5.64 15.56 -13.06
C ARG A 41 4.82 14.87 -14.15
N GLY A 42 4.36 13.63 -13.91
CA GLY A 42 3.60 12.86 -14.87
C GLY A 42 2.26 13.50 -15.21
N ASN A 43 1.77 13.28 -16.43
CA ASN A 43 0.41 13.66 -16.80
C ASN A 43 -0.59 12.66 -16.18
N VAL A 44 -1.36 13.13 -15.20
CA VAL A 44 -2.33 12.30 -14.46
C VAL A 44 -3.35 11.61 -15.37
N LYS A 45 -3.83 12.28 -16.43
CA LYS A 45 -4.81 11.72 -17.37
C LYS A 45 -4.17 10.64 -18.25
N ALA A 46 -2.92 10.83 -18.65
CA ALA A 46 -2.17 9.82 -19.40
C ALA A 46 -1.92 8.55 -18.56
N ILE A 47 -1.56 8.72 -17.28
CA ILE A 47 -1.43 7.59 -16.33
C ILE A 47 -2.77 6.88 -16.17
N ALA A 48 -3.85 7.62 -15.94
CA ALA A 48 -5.20 7.06 -15.80
C ALA A 48 -5.66 6.30 -17.06
N GLY A 49 -5.34 6.83 -18.25
CA GLY A 49 -5.63 6.17 -19.52
C GLY A 49 -4.88 4.84 -19.68
N LYS A 50 -3.60 4.79 -19.31
CA LYS A 50 -2.81 3.54 -19.31
C LYS A 50 -3.37 2.50 -18.35
N ILE A 51 -3.76 2.91 -17.14
CA ILE A 51 -4.41 2.02 -16.16
C ILE A 51 -5.72 1.47 -16.74
N ALA A 52 -6.58 2.35 -17.28
CA ALA A 52 -7.88 1.95 -17.81
C ALA A 52 -7.74 1.01 -19.03
N HIS A 53 -6.82 1.32 -19.94
CA HIS A 53 -6.53 0.44 -21.08
C HIS A 53 -6.07 -0.95 -20.62
N SER A 54 -5.09 -1.01 -19.70
CA SER A 54 -4.61 -2.30 -19.18
C SER A 54 -5.71 -3.09 -18.46
N ALA A 55 -6.58 -2.42 -17.70
CA ALA A 55 -7.70 -3.07 -17.00
C ALA A 55 -8.75 -3.66 -17.97
N ARG A 56 -8.92 -3.08 -19.18
CA ARG A 56 -9.79 -3.63 -20.22
C ARG A 56 -9.19 -4.87 -20.87
N GLU A 57 -7.90 -4.83 -21.20
CA GLU A 57 -7.19 -5.93 -21.86
C GLU A 57 -6.89 -7.11 -20.91
N GLY A 58 -6.68 -6.83 -19.63
CA GLY A 58 -6.24 -7.82 -18.66
C GLY A 58 -6.19 -7.23 -17.25
N ASP A 59 -5.15 -7.54 -16.48
CA ASP A 59 -5.02 -7.02 -15.13
C ASP A 59 -4.48 -5.58 -15.12
N PRO A 60 -5.02 -4.71 -14.25
CA PRO A 60 -4.48 -3.37 -14.09
C PRO A 60 -3.03 -3.42 -13.57
N PRO A 61 -2.16 -2.50 -14.01
CA PRO A 61 -0.78 -2.50 -13.56
C PRO A 61 -0.68 -2.13 -12.08
N ALA A 62 0.39 -2.56 -11.40
CA ALA A 62 0.77 -1.94 -10.14
C ALA A 62 1.39 -0.54 -10.38
N ALA A 63 1.11 0.43 -9.51
CA ALA A 63 1.77 1.74 -9.58
C ALA A 63 2.95 1.82 -8.61
N LEU A 64 4.16 2.01 -9.13
CA LEU A 64 5.38 2.17 -8.34
C LEU A 64 5.59 3.65 -8.05
N CYS A 65 5.63 4.00 -6.76
CA CYS A 65 5.70 5.38 -6.28
C CYS A 65 6.84 5.56 -5.30
N ILE A 66 7.56 6.67 -5.39
CA ILE A 66 8.52 7.12 -4.38
C ILE A 66 8.19 8.57 -4.02
N GLY A 67 7.92 8.82 -2.74
CA GLY A 67 7.58 10.15 -2.23
C GLY A 67 6.11 10.56 -2.41
N ALA A 68 5.72 11.59 -1.67
CA ALA A 68 4.33 12.02 -1.51
C ALA A 68 3.69 12.50 -2.83
N GLU A 69 4.43 13.20 -3.68
CA GLU A 69 3.93 13.70 -4.96
C GLU A 69 3.57 12.56 -5.91
N CYS A 70 4.43 11.54 -6.02
CA CYS A 70 4.17 10.35 -6.86
C CYS A 70 2.97 9.56 -6.33
N ILE A 71 2.86 9.38 -5.02
CA ILE A 71 1.72 8.70 -4.38
C ILE A 71 0.42 9.45 -4.69
N ASN A 72 0.40 10.77 -4.49
CA ASN A 72 -0.78 11.59 -4.77
C ASN A 72 -1.16 11.56 -6.25
N LEU A 73 -0.18 11.62 -7.16
CA LEU A 73 -0.44 11.54 -8.59
C LEU A 73 -1.02 10.16 -8.98
N ALA A 74 -0.47 9.07 -8.43
CA ALA A 74 -0.97 7.72 -8.67
C ALA A 74 -2.40 7.55 -8.16
N VAL A 75 -2.70 7.98 -6.94
CA VAL A 75 -4.05 7.93 -6.35
C VAL A 75 -5.06 8.70 -7.22
N LYS A 76 -4.70 9.91 -7.67
CA LYS A 76 -5.55 10.69 -8.57
C LYS A 76 -5.76 9.98 -9.92
N ALA A 77 -4.72 9.38 -10.48
CA ALA A 77 -4.82 8.63 -11.72
C ALA A 77 -5.72 7.40 -11.58
N ILE A 78 -5.63 6.67 -10.45
CA ILE A 78 -6.52 5.55 -10.14
C ILE A 78 -7.97 6.05 -10.04
N ALA A 79 -8.23 7.14 -9.30
CA ALA A 79 -9.57 7.72 -9.18
C ALA A 79 -10.17 8.14 -10.53
N ILE A 80 -9.38 8.76 -11.42
CA ILE A 80 -9.82 9.09 -12.79
C ILE A 80 -10.06 7.82 -13.61
N SER A 81 -9.20 6.81 -13.47
CA SER A 81 -9.34 5.54 -14.17
C SER A 81 -10.64 4.82 -13.80
N ARG A 82 -11.06 4.87 -12.53
CA ARG A 82 -12.37 4.36 -12.07
C ARG A 82 -13.53 5.01 -12.85
N THR A 83 -13.49 6.33 -13.06
CA THR A 83 -14.49 7.04 -13.88
C THR A 83 -14.45 6.57 -15.33
N TYR A 84 -13.26 6.40 -15.92
CA TYR A 84 -13.12 5.91 -17.30
C TYR A 84 -13.68 4.50 -17.50
N LEU A 85 -13.64 3.66 -16.47
CA LEU A 85 -14.04 2.25 -16.51
C LEU A 85 -15.51 2.02 -16.15
N THR A 86 -16.23 3.07 -15.74
CA THR A 86 -17.65 2.96 -15.37
C THR A 86 -18.50 2.45 -16.54
N GLY A 87 -18.24 2.92 -17.76
CA GLY A 87 -18.94 2.48 -18.98
C GLY A 87 -18.68 1.02 -19.35
N ASP A 88 -17.57 0.45 -18.86
CA ASP A 88 -17.18 -0.95 -19.07
C ASP A 88 -17.71 -1.88 -17.94
N ASN A 89 -18.52 -1.34 -17.02
CA ASN A 89 -18.98 -2.03 -15.81
C ASN A 89 -17.83 -2.59 -14.96
N MET A 90 -16.70 -1.88 -14.90
CA MET A 90 -15.53 -2.21 -14.10
C MET A 90 -15.29 -1.12 -13.05
N ASP A 91 -14.77 -1.53 -11.89
CA ASP A 91 -14.24 -0.61 -10.88
C ASP A 91 -12.83 -1.04 -10.46
N LEU A 92 -12.07 -0.11 -9.89
CA LEU A 92 -10.71 -0.34 -9.41
C LEU A 92 -10.59 -0.06 -7.92
N SER A 93 -9.86 -0.95 -7.26
CA SER A 93 -9.33 -0.75 -5.91
C SER A 93 -7.82 -0.92 -5.93
N PHE A 94 -7.14 -0.49 -4.87
CA PHE A 94 -5.71 -0.74 -4.72
C PHE A 94 -5.30 -1.12 -3.30
N GLN A 95 -4.16 -1.78 -3.21
CA GLN A 95 -3.52 -2.22 -1.98
C GLN A 95 -2.08 -1.67 -1.91
N PRO A 96 -1.77 -0.77 -0.96
CA PRO A 96 -0.42 -0.25 -0.80
C PRO A 96 0.48 -1.28 -0.10
N ALA A 97 1.66 -1.52 -0.67
CA ALA A 97 2.73 -2.34 -0.08
C ALA A 97 4.05 -1.56 -0.05
N PHE A 98 4.76 -1.63 1.07
CA PHE A 98 6.10 -1.05 1.20
C PHE A 98 7.10 -1.86 0.39
N ARG A 99 8.00 -1.14 -0.30
CA ARG A 99 9.04 -1.77 -1.13
C ARG A 99 10.44 -1.72 -0.52
N ASP A 100 10.63 -0.87 0.49
CA ASP A 100 11.92 -0.69 1.17
C ASP A 100 11.68 -0.87 2.69
N ALA A 101 12.66 -1.44 3.38
CA ALA A 101 12.66 -1.54 4.84
C ALA A 101 12.69 -0.13 5.47
N ASP A 102 13.39 0.81 4.83
CA ASP A 102 13.34 2.22 5.19
C ASP A 102 12.03 2.87 4.72
N ARG A 103 11.08 2.93 5.65
CA ARG A 103 9.76 3.54 5.41
C ARG A 103 9.79 5.06 5.28
N SER A 104 10.92 5.73 5.58
CA SER A 104 11.04 7.19 5.49
C SER A 104 10.98 7.69 4.04
N LYS A 105 11.49 6.89 3.09
CA LYS A 105 11.50 7.18 1.64
C LYS A 105 10.12 7.14 1.00
N LYS A 106 9.11 6.58 1.69
CA LYS A 106 7.74 6.39 1.17
C LYS A 106 7.74 5.65 -0.18
N SER A 107 8.54 4.58 -0.27
CA SER A 107 8.60 3.71 -1.45
C SER A 107 7.47 2.68 -1.38
N LEU A 108 6.50 2.80 -2.30
CA LEU A 108 5.29 1.98 -2.33
C LEU A 108 5.06 1.35 -3.71
N ALA A 109 4.53 0.13 -3.71
CA ALA A 109 3.75 -0.42 -4.81
C ALA A 109 2.26 -0.30 -4.46
N LEU A 110 1.45 0.25 -5.36
CA LEU A 110 -0.01 0.23 -5.25
C LEU A 110 -0.52 -0.88 -6.18
N TYR A 111 -0.79 -2.06 -5.62
CA TYR A 111 -1.32 -3.20 -6.36
C TYR A 111 -2.80 -2.97 -6.63
N MET A 112 -3.16 -2.85 -7.91
CA MET A 112 -4.55 -2.61 -8.31
C MET A 112 -5.28 -3.93 -8.55
N ALA A 113 -6.58 -3.95 -8.27
CA ALA A 113 -7.47 -5.04 -8.63
C ALA A 113 -8.71 -4.47 -9.30
N LYS A 114 -9.19 -5.13 -10.36
CA LYS A 114 -10.45 -4.80 -11.03
C LYS A 114 -11.56 -5.70 -10.52
N THR A 115 -12.75 -5.14 -10.33
CA THR A 115 -13.97 -5.88 -10.02
C THR A 115 -15.06 -5.51 -11.02
N LYS A 116 -16.05 -6.39 -11.21
CA LYS A 116 -17.27 -5.98 -11.89
C LYS A 116 -17.99 -4.98 -11.00
N SER A 117 -18.32 -3.82 -11.54
CA SER A 117 -19.17 -2.86 -10.84
C SER A 117 -20.52 -3.53 -10.58
N ARG A 118 -20.81 -3.85 -9.32
CA ARG A 118 -22.18 -4.05 -8.86
C ARG A 118 -22.72 -2.66 -8.52
N ALA A 119 -24.03 -2.47 -8.69
CA ALA A 119 -24.80 -1.25 -8.38
C ALA A 119 -24.18 -0.41 -7.25
N PRO A 120 -24.26 0.95 -7.32
CA PRO A 120 -23.37 1.86 -6.60
C PRO A 120 -23.11 1.38 -5.19
N ILE A 121 -21.83 1.18 -4.84
CA ILE A 121 -21.40 0.84 -3.48
C ILE A 121 -21.83 1.99 -2.58
N SER A 122 -23.06 1.92 -2.11
CA SER A 122 -23.63 2.75 -1.07
C SER A 122 -23.42 2.01 0.24
N THR A 123 -22.16 1.68 0.53
CA THR A 123 -21.76 1.53 1.93
C THR A 123 -21.64 2.95 2.42
N VAL A 124 -22.68 3.45 3.09
CA VAL A 124 -22.52 4.62 3.93
C VAL A 124 -21.42 4.25 4.92
N ASP A 125 -20.26 4.88 4.82
CA ASP A 125 -19.17 4.60 5.75
C ASP A 125 -19.63 5.01 7.14
N ASP A 126 -19.65 4.06 8.08
CA ASP A 126 -20.07 4.33 9.46
C ASP A 126 -19.10 5.26 10.20
N VAL A 127 -17.89 5.41 9.67
CA VAL A 127 -16.79 6.17 10.25
C VAL A 127 -16.02 6.87 9.14
N GLU A 128 -15.99 8.20 9.20
CA GLU A 128 -15.05 9.01 8.43
C GLU A 128 -13.84 9.38 9.30
N MET A 129 -12.63 9.19 8.77
CA MET A 129 -11.38 9.57 9.41
C MET A 129 -10.66 10.64 8.58
N PRO A 130 -10.76 11.93 8.95
CA PRO A 130 -10.04 13.01 8.28
C PRO A 130 -8.54 12.92 8.52
N ILE A 131 -7.75 12.95 7.45
CA ILE A 131 -6.29 12.88 7.47
C ILE A 131 -5.71 14.24 7.10
N GLY A 132 -4.78 14.72 7.92
CA GLY A 132 -4.05 15.98 7.70
C GLY A 132 -2.61 15.76 7.26
N SER A 133 -1.94 16.84 6.85
CA SER A 133 -0.52 16.83 6.49
C SER A 133 0.40 16.45 7.66
N GLN A 134 -0.01 16.74 8.90
CA GLN A 134 0.73 16.39 10.13
C GLN A 134 0.30 15.06 10.77
N SER A 135 -0.65 14.34 10.16
CA SER A 135 -1.10 13.04 10.67
C SER A 135 0.04 12.03 10.60
N LYS A 136 0.34 11.36 11.72
CA LYS A 136 1.34 10.31 11.79
C LYS A 136 0.74 9.01 11.23
N PRO A 137 1.26 8.43 10.12
CA PRO A 137 0.66 7.27 9.47
C PRO A 137 0.43 6.07 10.39
N GLN A 138 1.36 5.79 11.30
CA GLN A 138 1.27 4.67 12.25
C GLN A 138 0.14 4.85 13.27
N VAL A 139 -0.10 6.08 13.72
CA VAL A 139 -1.20 6.40 14.65
C VAL A 139 -2.55 6.21 13.94
N VAL A 140 -2.67 6.73 12.71
CA VAL A 140 -3.87 6.55 11.89
C VAL A 140 -4.09 5.08 11.58
N ALA A 141 -3.03 4.32 11.28
CA ALA A 141 -3.09 2.89 11.00
C ALA A 141 -3.59 2.08 12.20
N GLY A 142 -3.12 2.40 13.41
CA GLY A 142 -3.61 1.77 14.65
C GLY A 142 -5.10 2.01 14.87
N ALA A 143 -5.55 3.26 14.69
CA ALA A 143 -6.97 3.60 14.79
C ALA A 143 -7.81 2.90 13.70
N LEU A 144 -7.32 2.86 12.46
CA LEU A 144 -7.98 2.16 11.35
C LEU A 144 -8.10 0.66 11.63
N ALA A 145 -7.02 0.00 12.07
CA ALA A 145 -7.03 -1.42 12.39
C ALA A 145 -8.00 -1.75 13.54
N ALA A 146 -8.06 -0.91 14.58
CA ALA A 146 -9.05 -1.05 15.64
C ALA A 146 -10.49 -1.03 15.10
N ARG A 147 -10.82 -0.05 14.23
CA ARG A 147 -12.15 0.05 13.62
C ARG A 147 -12.49 -1.12 12.70
N VAL A 148 -11.50 -1.65 11.98
CA VAL A 148 -11.68 -2.87 11.17
C VAL A 148 -11.90 -4.11 12.04
N ARG A 149 -11.27 -4.21 13.21
CA ARG A 149 -11.54 -5.28 14.19
C ARG A 149 -12.94 -5.18 14.76
N GLU A 150 -13.42 -3.95 15.00
CA GLU A 150 -14.80 -3.63 15.38
C GLU A 150 -15.83 -3.81 14.23
N GLN A 151 -15.41 -4.30 13.05
CA GLN A 151 -16.25 -4.52 11.87
C GLN A 151 -16.98 -3.24 11.39
N ARG A 152 -16.39 -2.07 11.59
CA ARG A 152 -16.95 -0.80 11.10
C ARG A 152 -16.63 -0.59 9.62
N ALA A 153 -17.58 -0.05 8.86
CA ALA A 153 -17.27 0.53 7.56
C ALA A 153 -16.52 1.86 7.76
N VAL A 154 -15.32 1.99 7.18
CA VAL A 154 -14.44 3.15 7.40
C VAL A 154 -14.02 3.75 6.06
N CYS A 155 -14.04 5.07 5.97
CA CYS A 155 -13.34 5.81 4.92
C CYS A 155 -12.32 6.80 5.49
N LEU A 156 -11.29 7.08 4.70
CA LEU A 156 -10.36 8.16 4.98
C LEU A 156 -10.64 9.34 4.04
N THR A 157 -10.61 10.57 4.54
CA THR A 157 -10.69 11.78 3.71
C THR A 157 -9.44 12.63 3.86
N ALA A 158 -8.85 13.04 2.75
CA ALA A 158 -7.56 13.72 2.74
C ALA A 158 -7.56 14.93 1.81
N ILE A 159 -7.03 16.06 2.32
CA ILE A 159 -6.91 17.31 1.56
C ILE A 159 -5.42 17.69 1.47
N GLY A 160 -4.92 17.78 0.25
CA GLY A 160 -3.51 18.10 -0.04
C GLY A 160 -2.62 16.86 -0.16
N ILE A 161 -1.43 17.07 -0.73
CA ILE A 161 -0.49 16.01 -1.14
C ILE A 161 -0.04 15.18 0.06
N ASP A 162 0.40 15.83 1.14
CA ASP A 162 0.89 15.12 2.32
C ASP A 162 -0.20 14.34 3.04
N ALA A 163 -1.42 14.88 3.12
CA ALA A 163 -2.56 14.17 3.70
C ALA A 163 -2.90 12.90 2.90
N VAL A 164 -2.91 13.00 1.56
CA VAL A 164 -3.14 11.87 0.67
C VAL A 164 -2.04 10.82 0.85
N SER A 165 -0.78 11.24 0.90
CA SER A 165 0.35 10.33 1.17
C SER A 165 0.22 9.66 2.55
N ASN A 166 -0.13 10.41 3.59
CA ASN A 166 -0.30 9.90 4.94
C ASN A 166 -1.45 8.88 5.02
N ALA A 167 -2.55 9.12 4.31
CA ALA A 167 -3.67 8.19 4.22
C ALA A 167 -3.23 6.85 3.59
N VAL A 168 -2.51 6.89 2.47
CA VAL A 168 -2.02 5.67 1.80
C VAL A 168 -1.02 4.91 2.67
N LEU A 169 -0.09 5.61 3.32
CA LEU A 169 0.85 4.99 4.26
C LEU A 169 0.13 4.39 5.47
N ALA A 170 -0.91 5.04 5.98
CA ALA A 170 -1.71 4.53 7.08
C ALA A 170 -2.46 3.24 6.67
N ILE A 171 -3.06 3.22 5.49
CA ILE A 171 -3.68 2.01 4.93
C ILE A 171 -2.63 0.89 4.83
N GLY A 172 -1.44 1.18 4.29
CA GLY A 172 -0.37 0.19 4.18
C GLY A 172 0.08 -0.39 5.52
N ASN A 173 0.26 0.45 6.55
CA ASN A 173 0.58 -0.02 7.90
C ASN A 173 -0.58 -0.81 8.53
N ALA A 174 -1.83 -0.37 8.32
CA ALA A 174 -3.01 -1.05 8.85
C ALA A 174 -3.16 -2.46 8.27
N ARG A 175 -2.85 -2.65 6.97
CA ARG A 175 -2.78 -3.97 6.34
C ARG A 175 -1.83 -4.90 7.10
N LEU A 176 -0.59 -4.45 7.35
CA LEU A 176 0.39 -5.21 8.12
C LEU A 176 -0.10 -5.54 9.54
N TYR A 177 -0.78 -4.60 10.21
CA TYR A 177 -1.32 -4.83 11.55
C TYR A 177 -2.46 -5.84 11.59
N LEU A 178 -3.16 -6.04 10.47
CA LEU A 178 -4.33 -6.91 10.35
C LEU A 178 -3.99 -8.29 9.77
N GLU A 179 -2.73 -8.55 9.40
CA GLU A 179 -2.29 -9.86 8.91
C GLU A 179 -2.59 -10.98 9.92
N GLN A 180 -2.33 -10.73 11.22
CA GLN A 180 -2.62 -11.68 12.29
C GLN A 180 -4.13 -11.90 12.51
N ASP A 181 -4.96 -10.93 12.14
CA ASP A 181 -6.42 -11.03 12.16
C ASP A 181 -6.98 -11.73 10.91
N ARG A 182 -6.11 -12.15 9.97
CA ARG A 182 -6.47 -12.68 8.65
C ARG A 182 -7.39 -11.75 7.87
N LYS A 183 -7.11 -10.45 7.92
CA LYS A 183 -7.85 -9.42 7.21
C LYS A 183 -6.91 -8.61 6.32
N ASP A 184 -7.41 -8.22 5.16
CA ASP A 184 -6.73 -7.29 4.26
C ASP A 184 -7.66 -6.13 3.89
N ILE A 185 -7.06 -4.99 3.50
CA ILE A 185 -7.76 -3.76 3.14
C ILE A 185 -7.43 -3.40 1.69
N ARG A 186 -8.47 -3.15 0.90
CA ARG A 186 -8.37 -2.45 -0.40
C ARG A 186 -8.98 -1.06 -0.29
N ALA A 187 -8.36 -0.10 -0.97
CA ALA A 187 -8.84 1.28 -1.02
C ALA A 187 -9.40 1.64 -2.40
N MET A 188 -10.53 2.33 -2.41
CA MET A 188 -11.20 2.83 -3.61
C MET A 188 -11.21 4.37 -3.57
N PRO A 189 -10.27 5.03 -4.28
CA PRO A 189 -10.13 6.48 -4.22
C PRO A 189 -11.16 7.19 -5.10
N SER A 190 -11.75 8.28 -4.61
CA SER A 190 -12.70 9.12 -5.33
C SER A 190 -12.50 10.59 -4.98
N PHE A 191 -12.89 11.50 -5.87
CA PHE A 191 -12.90 12.94 -5.59
C PHE A 191 -14.21 13.30 -4.90
N VAL A 192 -14.13 14.06 -3.82
CA VAL A 192 -15.30 14.59 -3.09
C VAL A 192 -15.10 16.06 -2.78
N GLN A 193 -16.18 16.81 -2.65
CA GLN A 193 -16.15 18.16 -2.08
C GLN A 193 -16.38 18.06 -0.58
N VAL A 194 -15.53 18.73 0.20
CA VAL A 194 -15.67 18.82 1.66
C VAL A 194 -15.77 20.29 2.03
N HIS A 195 -16.79 20.63 2.82
CA HIS A 195 -16.96 21.97 3.33
C HIS A 195 -16.14 22.15 4.61
N LYS A 196 -15.15 23.05 4.60
CA LYS A 196 -14.30 23.31 5.76
C LYS A 196 -13.93 24.78 5.85
N ASN A 197 -14.14 25.38 7.04
CA ASN A 197 -13.86 26.78 7.31
C ASN A 197 -14.55 27.72 6.30
N GLY A 198 -15.82 27.46 5.98
CA GLY A 198 -16.61 28.27 5.04
C GLY A 198 -16.19 28.14 3.57
N ARG A 199 -15.35 27.16 3.22
CA ARG A 199 -14.85 26.95 1.85
C ARG A 199 -15.08 25.51 1.41
N ASP A 200 -15.41 25.34 0.14
CA ASP A 200 -15.45 24.03 -0.51
C ASP A 200 -14.05 23.65 -0.96
N LEU A 201 -13.58 22.51 -0.47
CA LEU A 201 -12.27 21.97 -0.75
C LEU A 201 -12.38 20.64 -1.48
N ASN A 202 -11.62 20.50 -2.56
CA ASN A 202 -11.46 19.22 -3.24
C ASN A 202 -10.63 18.28 -2.35
N ALA A 203 -11.24 17.17 -1.94
CA ALA A 203 -10.59 16.13 -1.18
C ALA A 203 -10.53 14.82 -1.98
N VAL A 204 -9.66 13.92 -1.54
CA VAL A 204 -9.69 12.52 -1.94
C VAL A 204 -10.32 11.72 -0.80
N LYS A 205 -11.37 10.96 -1.11
CA LYS A 205 -11.96 9.97 -0.23
C LYS A 205 -11.49 8.58 -0.61
N PHE A 206 -10.98 7.83 0.36
CA PHE A 206 -10.65 6.41 0.23
C PHE A 206 -11.75 5.60 0.92
N SER A 207 -12.65 5.01 0.13
CA SER A 207 -13.59 4.03 0.68
C SER A 207 -12.85 2.70 0.83
N LEU A 208 -12.97 2.06 1.99
CA LEU A 208 -12.18 0.87 2.29
C LEU A 208 -13.05 -0.39 2.22
N VAL A 209 -12.56 -1.38 1.50
CA VAL A 209 -13.14 -2.73 1.48
C VAL A 209 -12.24 -3.62 2.31
N VAL A 210 -12.83 -4.33 3.26
CA VAL A 210 -12.14 -5.30 4.11
C VAL A 210 -12.46 -6.70 3.61
N GLU A 211 -11.43 -7.51 3.41
CA GLU A 211 -11.53 -8.90 2.96
C GLU A 211 -10.90 -9.81 4.01
N ASN A 212 -11.43 -11.03 4.14
CA ASN A 212 -10.75 -12.08 4.91
C ASN A 212 -9.78 -12.82 3.97
N ILE A 213 -8.59 -13.17 4.48
CA ILE A 213 -7.54 -13.87 3.74
C ILE A 213 -7.14 -15.21 4.37
#